data_AF-A0AAE3XPV0-F1
#
_entry.id   AF-A0AAE3XPV0-F1
#
_cell.length_a   1.000
_cell.length_b   1.000
_cell.length_c   1.000
_cell.angle_alpha   90.00
_cell.angle_beta   90.00
_cell.angle_gamma   90.00
#
_symmetry.space_group_name_H-M   'P 1'
#
loop_
_entity.id
_entity.type
_entity.pdbx_description
1 polymer ?
#
loop_
_entity_poly.entity_id
_entity_poly.type
_entity_poly.pdbx_seq_one_letter_code
_entity_poly.pdbx_strand_id
1 'polypeptide(L)'
;MYDTPYFSPLSRKTKNTPTTNPHKIPQPRIIQRALIDWAQISTIIKPSQGLSSHVFFVKLNDKQEYVLKFPFENSVGENERMASSFIAKNTNSLLSPRTRLISMQSTEVEQLEAGIKRHSTPAARELLDVLLSHPTGEFICMEKMSGRSLDFMESTSDRKLLADPSFQSRLGEVLAFDLLMGNIDRLLLLNPDNLIYDLKKRSLSLIDQKVSIYDLSGVIPHGAMDTEVLNTPHASEDEKMEAMLQVNAHLKEYLEIQLAPLKNGEFGKSSISEKLAFMFETQYQARIDRRLIDIGLYEGLLKIAQNFHWAGAEAMTEWSKTGVEGMGLFHNWLTVSDLLPDAQQSLASLEKNRKRLLKKR
;
A
#
# COMPACT_ATOMS: atom_id res chain seq x y z
N MET A 1 -13.34 36.08 76.50
CA MET A 1 -13.61 35.17 77.62
C MET A 1 -14.36 33.98 77.07
N TYR A 2 -13.94 32.79 77.51
CA TYR A 2 -14.25 31.48 76.96
C TYR A 2 -15.74 31.15 76.97
N ASP A 3 -16.19 30.46 75.92
CA ASP A 3 -17.16 29.35 76.04
C ASP A 3 -16.99 28.38 74.85
N THR A 4 -16.34 27.26 75.15
CA THR A 4 -16.44 26.00 74.41
C THR A 4 -17.84 25.41 74.60
N PRO A 5 -18.39 24.76 73.56
CA PRO A 5 -19.07 23.50 73.82
C PRO A 5 -18.67 22.37 72.86
N TYR A 6 -18.43 21.22 73.48
CA TYR A 6 -18.69 19.86 73.00
C TYR A 6 -18.01 19.37 71.71
N PHE A 7 -16.86 18.71 71.90
CA PHE A 7 -16.45 17.58 71.06
C PHE A 7 -16.74 16.26 71.78
N SER A 8 -17.53 15.40 71.15
CA SER A 8 -17.51 13.95 71.37
C SER A 8 -17.66 13.23 70.03
N PRO A 9 -17.06 12.03 69.88
CA PRO A 9 -16.39 11.61 68.66
C PRO A 9 -17.31 10.81 67.75
N LEU A 10 -17.56 11.32 66.54
CA LEU A 10 -18.18 10.53 65.47
C LEU A 10 -17.09 9.77 64.70
N SER A 11 -17.06 8.48 64.98
CA SER A 11 -16.65 7.33 64.16
C SER A 11 -16.01 7.63 62.79
N ARG A 12 -14.80 7.09 62.61
CA ARG A 12 -14.00 7.09 61.37
C ARG A 12 -14.87 6.83 60.14
N LYS A 13 -15.04 7.84 59.28
CA LYS A 13 -15.32 7.63 57.86
C LYS A 13 -14.01 7.27 57.15
N THR A 14 -13.75 5.99 56.98
CA THR A 14 -12.83 5.51 55.94
C THR A 14 -13.39 5.92 54.58
N LYS A 15 -12.57 6.61 53.78
CA LYS A 15 -12.82 6.92 52.38
C LYS A 15 -13.13 5.62 51.63
N ASN A 16 -14.33 5.50 51.09
CA ASN A 16 -14.60 4.56 50.01
C ASN A 16 -13.80 5.04 48.79
N THR A 17 -12.70 4.37 48.51
CA THR A 17 -12.07 4.35 47.19
C THR A 17 -13.10 3.86 46.17
N PRO A 18 -13.29 4.54 45.04
CA PRO A 18 -14.07 3.99 43.95
C PRO A 18 -13.33 2.77 43.41
N THR A 19 -13.96 1.61 43.53
CA THR A 19 -13.55 0.38 42.87
C THR A 19 -13.49 0.64 41.37
N THR A 20 -12.28 0.76 40.85
CA THR A 20 -11.99 0.71 39.42
C THR A 20 -12.51 -0.62 38.89
N ASN A 21 -13.60 -0.58 38.13
CA ASN A 21 -13.92 -1.67 37.22
C ASN A 21 -12.67 -1.95 36.38
N PRO A 22 -12.12 -3.18 36.37
CA PRO A 22 -11.07 -3.50 35.41
C PRO A 22 -11.67 -3.26 34.03
N HIS A 23 -11.07 -2.31 33.30
CA HIS A 23 -11.33 -2.12 31.88
C HIS A 23 -11.27 -3.50 31.24
N LYS A 24 -12.42 -4.01 30.78
CA LYS A 24 -12.46 -5.16 29.88
C LYS A 24 -11.66 -4.73 28.66
N ILE A 25 -10.41 -5.19 28.60
CA ILE A 25 -9.62 -5.16 27.37
C ILE A 25 -10.51 -5.89 26.34
N PRO A 26 -10.94 -5.21 25.25
CA PRO A 26 -11.76 -5.86 24.24
C PRO A 26 -10.96 -7.06 23.73
N GLN A 27 -11.48 -8.28 23.96
CA GLN A 27 -10.85 -9.46 23.42
C GLN A 27 -10.82 -9.33 21.90
N PRO A 28 -9.68 -9.65 21.25
CA PRO A 28 -9.59 -9.61 19.80
C PRO A 28 -10.65 -10.56 19.22
N ARG A 29 -11.61 -9.99 18.49
CA ARG A 29 -12.52 -10.80 17.67
C ARG A 29 -11.69 -11.39 16.54
N ILE A 30 -11.38 -12.68 16.64
CA ILE A 30 -10.82 -13.45 15.53
C ILE A 30 -11.90 -13.50 14.45
N ILE A 31 -11.79 -12.62 13.45
CA ILE A 31 -12.61 -12.72 12.25
C ILE A 31 -12.05 -13.89 11.45
N GLN A 32 -12.69 -15.06 11.57
CA GLN A 32 -12.39 -16.20 10.73
C GLN A 32 -12.75 -15.82 9.29
N ARG A 33 -11.72 -15.57 8.46
CA ARG A 33 -11.90 -15.20 7.05
C ARG A 33 -12.56 -16.37 6.31
N ALA A 34 -13.52 -16.08 5.43
CA ALA A 34 -14.18 -17.10 4.62
C ALA A 34 -13.14 -17.90 3.82
N LEU A 35 -13.20 -19.23 3.92
CA LEU A 35 -12.43 -20.15 3.09
C LEU A 35 -13.01 -20.14 1.67
N ILE A 36 -12.14 -20.17 0.67
CA ILE A 36 -12.56 -20.23 -0.73
C ILE A 36 -12.95 -21.67 -1.04
N ASP A 37 -14.18 -21.91 -1.50
CA ASP A 37 -14.62 -23.24 -1.92
C ASP A 37 -14.12 -23.53 -3.35
N TRP A 38 -12.89 -24.04 -3.45
CA TRP A 38 -12.27 -24.39 -4.73
C TRP A 38 -12.97 -25.55 -5.46
N ALA A 39 -13.90 -26.25 -4.82
CA ALA A 39 -14.74 -27.22 -5.53
C ALA A 39 -15.69 -26.54 -6.53
N GLN A 40 -15.93 -25.23 -6.39
CA GLN A 40 -16.83 -24.43 -7.23
C GLN A 40 -16.15 -23.78 -8.43
N ILE A 41 -14.92 -24.14 -8.79
CA ILE A 41 -14.25 -23.55 -9.95
C ILE A 41 -15.07 -23.80 -11.22
N SER A 42 -15.54 -22.71 -11.82
CA SER A 42 -16.32 -22.72 -13.06
C SER A 42 -15.44 -22.52 -14.28
N THR A 43 -14.37 -21.72 -14.16
CA THR A 43 -13.53 -21.33 -15.30
C THR A 43 -12.13 -20.98 -14.84
N ILE A 44 -11.13 -21.39 -15.60
CA ILE A 44 -9.72 -21.03 -15.42
C ILE A 44 -9.26 -20.35 -16.70
N ILE A 45 -8.70 -19.15 -16.56
CA ILE A 45 -8.24 -18.32 -17.67
C ILE A 45 -6.77 -17.98 -17.41
N LYS A 46 -5.92 -18.29 -18.38
CA LYS A 46 -4.58 -17.72 -18.44
C LYS A 46 -4.64 -16.42 -19.26
N PRO A 47 -4.16 -15.29 -18.74
CA PRO A 47 -4.06 -14.08 -19.55
C PRO A 47 -3.14 -14.31 -20.76
N SER A 48 -3.53 -13.79 -21.92
CA SER A 48 -2.66 -13.70 -23.10
C SER A 48 -1.57 -12.65 -22.87
N GLN A 49 -0.37 -12.89 -23.43
CA GLN A 49 0.84 -12.04 -23.50
C GLN A 49 0.83 -10.70 -22.72
N GLY A 50 1.78 -10.54 -21.79
CA GLY A 50 2.07 -9.27 -21.09
C GLY A 50 2.13 -9.43 -19.57
N LEU A 51 1.37 -10.36 -19.00
CA LEU A 51 1.48 -10.75 -17.58
C LEU A 51 2.49 -11.90 -17.43
N SER A 52 3.18 -11.96 -16.29
CA SER A 52 4.17 -13.02 -16.03
C SER A 52 3.56 -14.42 -16.24
N SER A 53 4.37 -15.39 -16.65
CA SER A 53 3.96 -16.78 -16.96
C SER A 53 3.25 -17.51 -15.80
N HIS A 54 3.16 -16.89 -14.63
CA HIS A 54 2.75 -17.47 -13.36
C HIS A 54 1.50 -16.80 -12.77
N VAL A 55 0.68 -16.14 -13.61
CA VAL A 55 -0.59 -15.51 -13.20
C VAL A 55 -1.78 -16.21 -13.87
N PHE A 56 -2.79 -16.56 -13.08
CA PHE A 56 -4.01 -17.22 -13.53
C PHE A 56 -5.24 -16.55 -12.94
N PHE A 57 -6.32 -16.45 -13.73
CA PHE A 57 -7.63 -16.04 -13.25
C PHE A 57 -8.51 -17.25 -13.03
N VAL A 58 -9.08 -17.35 -11.83
CA VAL A 58 -10.00 -18.42 -11.45
C VAL A 58 -11.35 -17.81 -11.14
N LYS A 59 -12.40 -18.32 -11.79
CA LYS A 59 -13.78 -17.93 -11.56
C LYS A 59 -14.52 -19.07 -10.89
N LEU A 60 -15.29 -18.75 -9.86
CA LEU A 60 -16.17 -19.68 -9.17
C LEU A 60 -17.61 -19.61 -9.71
N ASN A 61 -18.41 -20.64 -9.44
CA ASN A 61 -19.82 -20.73 -9.83
C ASN A 61 -20.69 -19.59 -9.28
N ASP A 62 -20.31 -19.00 -8.15
CA ASP A 62 -20.96 -17.84 -7.54
C ASP A 62 -20.56 -16.50 -8.19
N LYS A 63 -19.78 -16.56 -9.28
CA LYS A 63 -19.24 -15.44 -10.06
C LYS A 63 -18.12 -14.66 -9.38
N GLN A 64 -17.60 -15.12 -8.24
CA GLN A 64 -16.38 -14.54 -7.66
C GLN A 64 -15.18 -14.87 -8.55
N GLU A 65 -14.28 -13.88 -8.72
CA GLU A 65 -13.10 -13.99 -9.55
C GLU A 65 -11.85 -13.70 -8.71
N TYR A 66 -10.89 -14.63 -8.79
CA TYR A 66 -9.63 -14.59 -8.09
C TYR A 66 -8.48 -14.58 -9.08
N VAL A 67 -7.36 -14.01 -8.64
CA VAL A 67 -6.08 -14.06 -9.31
C VAL A 67 -5.14 -14.92 -8.46
N LEU A 68 -4.57 -15.94 -9.07
CA LEU A 68 -3.52 -16.76 -8.50
C LEU A 68 -2.19 -16.35 -9.10
N LYS A 69 -1.22 -15.99 -8.27
CA LYS A 69 0.13 -15.57 -8.69
C LYS A 69 1.17 -16.41 -7.94
N PHE A 70 2.09 -17.01 -8.69
CA PHE A 70 3.14 -17.90 -8.18
C PHE A 70 4.52 -17.20 -8.26
N PRO A 71 4.91 -16.43 -7.24
CA PRO A 71 6.23 -15.79 -7.22
C PRO A 71 7.35 -16.81 -6.98
N PHE A 72 8.49 -16.68 -7.67
CA PHE A 72 9.62 -17.59 -7.49
C PHE A 72 10.35 -17.41 -6.15
N GLU A 73 10.26 -16.21 -5.56
CA GLU A 73 10.87 -15.88 -4.27
C GLU A 73 9.78 -15.68 -3.22
N ASN A 74 9.92 -16.36 -2.08
CA ASN A 74 8.93 -16.30 -0.99
C ASN A 74 8.77 -14.87 -0.41
N SER A 75 9.84 -14.07 -0.38
CA SER A 75 9.83 -12.68 0.08
C SER A 75 8.89 -11.79 -0.73
N VAL A 76 8.74 -12.05 -2.03
CA VAL A 76 7.86 -11.27 -2.92
C VAL A 76 6.40 -11.40 -2.51
N GLY A 77 5.97 -12.60 -2.11
CA GLY A 77 4.60 -12.85 -1.66
C GLY A 77 4.23 -12.08 -0.39
N GLU A 78 5.11 -12.12 0.61
CA GLU A 78 4.91 -11.38 1.87
C GLU A 78 4.93 -9.86 1.65
N ASN A 79 5.86 -9.36 0.82
CA ASN A 79 5.95 -7.95 0.50
C ASN A 79 4.68 -7.43 -0.20
N GLU A 80 4.16 -8.16 -1.19
CA GLU A 80 2.93 -7.78 -1.89
C GLU A 80 1.70 -7.84 -0.97
N ARG A 81 1.59 -8.87 -0.12
CA ARG A 81 0.50 -8.99 0.87
C ARG A 81 0.53 -7.83 1.87
N MET A 82 1.70 -7.52 2.41
CA MET A 82 1.93 -6.45 3.37
C MET A 82 1.60 -5.09 2.77
N ALA A 83 2.13 -4.79 1.58
CA ALA A 83 1.87 -3.53 0.88
C ALA A 83 0.38 -3.36 0.54
N SER A 84 -0.28 -4.43 0.08
CA SER A 84 -1.71 -4.39 -0.23
C SER A 84 -2.56 -4.10 1.02
N SER A 85 -2.23 -4.78 2.13
CA SER A 85 -2.83 -4.57 3.45
C SER A 85 -2.60 -3.14 3.96
N PHE A 86 -1.40 -2.61 3.77
CA PHE A 86 -1.04 -1.25 4.17
C PHE A 86 -1.87 -0.21 3.41
N ILE A 87 -1.93 -0.28 2.07
CA ILE A 87 -2.71 0.66 1.25
C ILE A 87 -4.19 0.59 1.62
N ALA A 88 -4.77 -0.62 1.70
CA ALA A 88 -6.19 -0.80 1.99
C ALA A 88 -6.62 -0.26 3.37
N LYS A 89 -5.69 -0.15 4.32
CA LYS A 89 -5.95 0.39 5.66
C LYS A 89 -5.73 1.90 5.76
N ASN A 90 -4.80 2.43 4.97
CA ASN A 90 -4.37 3.82 5.08
C ASN A 90 -5.15 4.78 4.18
N THR A 91 -5.90 4.26 3.21
CA THR A 91 -6.69 5.10 2.32
C THR A 91 -7.97 4.42 1.83
N ASN A 92 -9.02 5.23 1.68
CA ASN A 92 -10.28 4.84 1.04
C ASN A 92 -10.36 5.34 -0.42
N SER A 93 -9.40 6.18 -0.87
CA SER A 93 -9.39 6.74 -2.22
C SER A 93 -8.58 5.91 -3.21
N LEU A 94 -7.62 5.12 -2.72
CA LEU A 94 -6.98 4.06 -3.48
C LEU A 94 -7.53 2.71 -3.05
N LEU A 95 -7.63 1.79 -4.00
CA LEU A 95 -8.00 0.41 -3.73
C LEU A 95 -6.78 -0.48 -3.91
N SER A 96 -6.72 -1.55 -3.15
CA SER A 96 -5.73 -2.61 -3.33
C SER A 96 -6.45 -3.95 -3.20
N PRO A 97 -6.10 -4.96 -4.01
CA PRO A 97 -6.74 -6.25 -3.92
C PRO A 97 -6.49 -6.86 -2.54
N ARG A 98 -7.52 -7.50 -1.99
CA ARG A 98 -7.37 -8.33 -0.81
C ARG A 98 -6.49 -9.53 -1.13
N THR A 99 -5.28 -9.51 -0.60
CA THR A 99 -4.25 -10.50 -0.83
C THR A 99 -4.16 -11.52 0.33
N ARG A 100 -4.02 -12.80 -0.02
CA ARG A 100 -3.73 -13.92 0.90
C ARG A 100 -2.57 -14.72 0.36
N LEU A 101 -1.75 -15.24 1.27
CA LEU A 101 -0.80 -16.29 0.97
C LEU A 101 -1.45 -17.63 1.27
N ILE A 102 -1.33 -18.57 0.35
CA ILE A 102 -1.82 -19.93 0.49
C ILE A 102 -0.61 -20.84 0.53
N SER A 103 -0.45 -21.55 1.65
CA SER A 103 0.61 -22.54 1.80
C SER A 103 0.37 -23.73 0.89
N MET A 104 1.43 -24.16 0.19
CA MET A 104 1.42 -25.34 -0.68
C MET A 104 1.06 -26.64 0.06
N GLN A 105 1.19 -26.67 1.39
CA GLN A 105 0.89 -27.83 2.24
C GLN A 105 -0.52 -27.76 2.86
N SER A 106 -1.32 -26.75 2.52
CA SER A 106 -2.65 -26.56 3.09
C SER A 106 -3.69 -27.44 2.41
N THR A 107 -4.74 -27.79 3.16
CA THR A 107 -5.93 -28.46 2.61
C THR A 107 -6.64 -27.63 1.54
N GLU A 108 -6.45 -26.31 1.54
CA GLU A 108 -6.94 -25.40 0.51
C GLU A 108 -6.31 -25.71 -0.86
N VAL A 109 -5.04 -26.13 -0.89
CA VAL A 109 -4.34 -26.53 -2.11
C VAL A 109 -4.80 -27.88 -2.63
N GLU A 110 -5.06 -28.85 -1.76
CA GLU A 110 -5.66 -30.13 -2.15
C GLU A 110 -7.04 -29.93 -2.80
N GLN A 111 -7.84 -29.01 -2.25
CA GLN A 111 -9.14 -28.62 -2.84
C GLN A 111 -8.97 -27.91 -4.18
N LEU A 112 -8.00 -27.00 -4.29
CA LEU A 112 -7.67 -26.30 -5.54
C LEU A 112 -7.23 -27.29 -6.62
N GLU A 113 -6.33 -28.22 -6.29
CA GLU A 113 -5.86 -29.27 -7.19
C GLU A 113 -7.04 -30.15 -7.69
N ALA A 114 -7.89 -30.63 -6.77
CA ALA A 114 -9.07 -31.41 -7.10
C ALA A 114 -10.07 -30.62 -7.96
N GLY A 115 -10.21 -29.32 -7.71
CA GLY A 115 -11.03 -28.40 -8.49
C GLY A 115 -10.50 -28.22 -9.91
N ILE A 116 -9.19 -27.99 -10.07
CA ILE A 116 -8.51 -27.81 -11.36
C ILE A 116 -8.61 -29.09 -12.20
N LYS A 117 -8.40 -30.27 -11.62
CA LYS A 117 -8.44 -31.56 -12.32
C LYS A 117 -9.79 -31.88 -12.98
N ARG A 118 -10.87 -31.19 -12.60
CA ARG A 118 -12.18 -31.30 -13.25
C ARG A 118 -12.25 -30.57 -14.60
N HIS A 119 -11.25 -29.75 -14.91
CA HIS A 119 -11.17 -28.95 -16.13
C HIS A 119 -10.10 -29.50 -17.07
N SER A 120 -10.42 -29.62 -18.36
CA SER A 120 -9.51 -30.16 -19.38
C SER A 120 -8.84 -29.10 -20.25
N THR A 121 -9.01 -27.81 -19.92
CA THR A 121 -8.50 -26.68 -20.70
C THR A 121 -6.97 -26.58 -20.64
N PRO A 122 -6.30 -25.99 -21.65
CA PRO A 122 -4.85 -25.77 -21.60
C PRO A 122 -4.41 -24.95 -20.38
N ALA A 123 -5.18 -23.92 -20.03
CA ALA A 123 -4.92 -23.10 -18.84
C ALA A 123 -5.04 -23.89 -17.53
N ALA A 124 -5.97 -24.85 -17.43
CA ALA A 124 -6.10 -25.71 -16.25
C ALA A 124 -4.91 -26.66 -16.11
N ARG A 125 -4.45 -27.27 -17.22
CA ARG A 125 -3.25 -28.13 -17.21
C ARG A 125 -2.02 -27.34 -16.80
N GLU A 126 -1.82 -26.16 -17.39
CA GLU A 126 -0.67 -25.34 -17.06
C GLU A 126 -0.71 -24.83 -15.60
N LEU A 127 -1.89 -24.44 -15.10
CA LEU A 127 -2.04 -24.08 -13.69
C LEU A 127 -1.71 -25.27 -12.79
N LEU A 128 -2.14 -26.48 -13.14
CA LEU A 128 -1.81 -27.69 -12.39
C LEU A 128 -0.30 -27.98 -12.43
N ASP A 129 0.33 -27.84 -13.59
CA ASP A 129 1.78 -28.04 -13.74
C ASP A 129 2.57 -27.02 -12.90
N VAL A 130 2.17 -25.74 -12.93
CA VAL A 130 2.76 -24.69 -12.08
C VAL A 130 2.53 -25.01 -10.62
N LEU A 131 1.33 -25.40 -10.21
CA LEU A 131 1.01 -25.74 -8.82
C LEU A 131 1.89 -26.91 -8.32
N LEU A 132 2.05 -27.96 -9.12
CA LEU A 132 2.81 -29.16 -8.74
C LEU A 132 4.33 -28.96 -8.78
N SER A 133 4.82 -28.06 -9.64
CA SER A 133 6.25 -27.73 -9.77
C SER A 133 6.67 -26.53 -8.92
N HIS A 134 5.72 -25.82 -8.30
CA HIS A 134 6.03 -24.64 -7.48
C HIS A 134 6.95 -25.06 -6.32
N PRO A 135 8.13 -24.43 -6.18
CA PRO A 135 9.01 -24.73 -5.06
C PRO A 135 8.23 -24.55 -3.76
N THR A 136 8.40 -25.51 -2.86
CA THR A 136 7.63 -25.62 -1.62
C THR A 136 7.67 -24.30 -0.84
N GLY A 137 6.51 -23.73 -0.60
CA GLY A 137 6.36 -22.46 0.11
C GLY A 137 4.90 -22.04 0.06
N GLU A 138 4.65 -20.92 -0.60
CA GLU A 138 3.31 -20.32 -0.69
C GLU A 138 3.10 -19.70 -2.07
N PHE A 139 1.84 -19.47 -2.43
CA PHE A 139 1.47 -18.62 -3.58
C PHE A 139 0.45 -17.58 -3.17
N ILE A 140 0.30 -16.57 -4.01
CA ILE A 140 -0.57 -15.44 -3.75
C ILE A 140 -1.95 -15.72 -4.35
N CYS A 141 -2.99 -15.60 -3.54
CA CYS A 141 -4.37 -15.53 -3.99
C CYS A 141 -4.93 -14.14 -3.67
N MET A 142 -5.49 -13.47 -4.67
CA MET A 142 -6.06 -12.13 -4.50
C MET A 142 -7.39 -11.98 -5.23
N GLU A 143 -8.22 -11.04 -4.78
CA GLU A 143 -9.45 -10.70 -5.51
C GLU A 143 -9.11 -10.01 -6.83
N LYS A 144 -9.89 -10.32 -7.88
CA LYS A 144 -9.73 -9.62 -9.16
C LYS A 144 -10.29 -8.20 -9.07
N MET A 145 -9.46 -7.21 -9.36
CA MET A 145 -9.88 -5.82 -9.42
C MET A 145 -10.72 -5.54 -10.67
N SER A 146 -11.78 -4.76 -10.51
CA SER A 146 -12.59 -4.28 -11.64
C SER A 146 -11.92 -3.07 -12.29
N GLY A 147 -11.85 -3.04 -13.62
CA GLY A 147 -11.30 -1.91 -14.37
C GLY A 147 -10.45 -2.35 -15.55
N ARG A 148 -9.63 -1.42 -16.04
CA ARG A 148 -8.64 -1.64 -17.09
C ARG A 148 -7.28 -1.16 -16.62
N SER A 149 -6.20 -1.84 -17.03
CA SER A 149 -4.83 -1.32 -16.84
C SER A 149 -4.71 0.03 -17.57
N LEU A 150 -3.94 0.96 -17.00
CA LEU A 150 -3.67 2.25 -17.63
C LEU A 150 -2.87 2.11 -18.94
N ASP A 151 -2.10 1.02 -19.14
CA ASP A 151 -1.32 0.80 -20.36
C ASP A 151 -2.21 0.62 -21.60
N PHE A 152 -3.41 0.05 -21.41
CA PHE A 152 -4.39 -0.14 -22.49
C PHE A 152 -5.29 1.08 -22.74
N MET A 153 -4.91 2.27 -22.27
CA MET A 153 -5.67 3.51 -22.48
C MET A 153 -5.34 4.15 -23.83
N GLU A 154 -6.04 3.73 -24.88
CA GLU A 154 -5.82 4.23 -26.25
C GLU A 154 -6.88 5.24 -26.73
N SER A 155 -8.03 5.35 -26.07
CA SER A 155 -9.20 6.04 -26.63
C SER A 155 -9.32 7.52 -26.22
N THR A 156 -10.12 8.28 -26.98
CA THR A 156 -10.46 9.68 -26.64
C THR A 156 -11.26 9.79 -25.34
N SER A 157 -12.04 8.75 -24.98
CA SER A 157 -12.69 8.64 -23.67
C SER A 157 -11.70 8.48 -22.52
N ASP A 158 -10.59 7.78 -22.76
CA ASP A 158 -9.52 7.58 -21.78
C ASP A 158 -8.77 8.89 -21.52
N ARG A 159 -8.62 9.76 -22.52
CA ARG A 159 -8.04 11.11 -22.32
C ARG A 159 -8.91 12.00 -21.42
N LYS A 160 -10.23 11.88 -21.51
CA LYS A 160 -11.15 12.60 -20.59
C LYS A 160 -11.00 12.12 -19.16
N LEU A 161 -10.60 10.86 -18.97
CA LEU A 161 -10.27 10.31 -17.66
C LEU A 161 -9.04 10.97 -17.06
N LEU A 162 -7.97 11.05 -17.84
CA LEU A 162 -6.69 11.61 -17.39
C LEU A 162 -6.81 13.11 -17.08
N ALA A 163 -7.79 13.78 -17.66
CA ALA A 163 -8.16 15.16 -17.35
C ALA A 163 -9.03 15.31 -16.07
N ASP A 164 -9.52 14.22 -15.48
CA ASP A 164 -10.32 14.24 -14.24
C ASP A 164 -9.44 14.70 -13.06
N PRO A 165 -9.80 15.82 -12.38
CA PRO A 165 -9.04 16.31 -11.24
C PRO A 165 -8.86 15.30 -10.10
N SER A 166 -9.86 14.43 -9.92
CA SER A 166 -9.83 13.39 -8.90
C SER A 166 -8.86 12.27 -9.24
N PHE A 167 -8.69 11.94 -10.53
CA PHE A 167 -7.70 10.98 -10.99
C PHE A 167 -6.28 11.53 -10.79
N GLN A 168 -6.02 12.76 -11.24
CA GLN A 168 -4.70 13.39 -11.09
C GLN A 168 -4.27 13.52 -9.63
N SER A 169 -5.21 13.83 -8.74
CA SER A 169 -4.92 13.84 -7.31
C SER A 169 -4.70 12.45 -6.72
N ARG A 170 -5.33 11.40 -7.25
CA ARG A 170 -5.02 10.02 -6.84
C ARG A 170 -3.67 9.56 -7.34
N LEU A 171 -3.21 10.01 -8.51
CA LEU A 171 -1.83 9.74 -8.96
C LEU A 171 -0.80 10.31 -7.98
N GLY A 172 -1.01 11.53 -7.49
CA GLY A 172 -0.17 12.07 -6.41
C GLY A 172 -0.22 11.23 -5.15
N GLU A 173 -1.40 10.73 -4.77
CA GLU A 173 -1.52 9.84 -3.62
C GLU A 173 -0.78 8.51 -3.82
N VAL A 174 -0.88 7.89 -5.00
CA VAL A 174 -0.12 6.68 -5.36
C VAL A 174 1.37 6.94 -5.20
N LEU A 175 1.86 8.09 -5.67
CA LEU A 175 3.26 8.47 -5.53
C LEU A 175 3.72 8.53 -4.07
N ALA A 176 2.88 9.02 -3.15
CA ALA A 176 3.21 9.03 -1.73
C ALA A 176 3.44 7.61 -1.17
N PHE A 177 2.57 6.66 -1.56
CA PHE A 177 2.69 5.26 -1.18
C PHE A 177 3.88 4.57 -1.87
N ASP A 178 4.15 4.89 -3.14
CA ASP A 178 5.29 4.37 -3.90
C ASP A 178 6.62 4.81 -3.30
N LEU A 179 6.76 6.10 -2.96
CA LEU A 179 7.96 6.63 -2.30
C LEU A 179 8.18 5.98 -0.92
N LEU A 180 7.11 5.79 -0.14
CA LEU A 180 7.21 5.12 1.16
C LEU A 180 7.68 3.66 1.01
N MET A 181 7.16 2.95 0.03
CA MET A 181 7.47 1.53 -0.19
C MET A 181 8.74 1.28 -1.01
N GLY A 182 9.36 2.34 -1.54
CA GLY A 182 10.45 2.20 -2.52
C GLY A 182 10.00 1.56 -3.83
N ASN A 183 8.70 1.62 -4.16
CA ASN A 183 8.16 1.09 -5.41
C ASN A 183 8.31 2.10 -6.55
N ILE A 184 9.52 2.28 -7.07
CA ILE A 184 9.78 3.26 -8.12
C ILE A 184 9.27 2.83 -9.50
N ASP A 185 9.09 1.52 -9.71
CA ASP A 185 8.66 0.92 -10.97
C ASP A 185 7.37 1.55 -11.51
N ARG A 186 6.36 1.70 -10.65
CA ARG A 186 5.00 2.01 -11.09
C ARG A 186 4.85 3.39 -11.73
N LEU A 187 5.18 4.46 -10.99
CA LEU A 187 4.98 5.83 -11.48
C LEU A 187 6.27 6.52 -11.95
N LEU A 188 7.41 6.21 -11.33
CA LEU A 188 8.67 6.94 -11.59
C LEU A 188 9.46 6.36 -12.74
N LEU A 189 9.26 5.07 -13.04
CA LEU A 189 9.75 4.36 -14.23
C LEU A 189 8.66 4.08 -15.27
N LEU A 190 7.43 4.59 -15.07
CA LEU A 190 6.27 4.37 -15.94
C LEU A 190 6.01 2.88 -16.25
N ASN A 191 5.67 2.12 -15.22
CA ASN A 191 5.00 0.85 -15.39
C ASN A 191 3.49 0.99 -15.04
N PRO A 192 2.70 1.64 -15.92
CA PRO A 192 1.28 1.90 -15.68
C PRO A 192 0.42 0.63 -15.62
N ASP A 193 0.95 -0.53 -16.02
CA ASP A 193 0.26 -1.81 -15.91
C ASP A 193 -0.11 -2.17 -14.47
N ASN A 194 0.67 -1.67 -13.51
CA ASN A 194 0.45 -1.90 -12.09
C ASN A 194 -0.66 -0.99 -11.50
N LEU A 195 -1.40 -0.28 -12.37
CA LEU A 195 -2.53 0.56 -12.04
C LEU A 195 -3.77 0.15 -12.85
N ILE A 196 -4.81 -0.28 -12.15
CA ILE A 196 -6.12 -0.57 -12.73
C ILE A 196 -7.05 0.60 -12.42
N TYR A 197 -7.67 1.17 -13.45
CA TYR A 197 -8.70 2.19 -13.26
C TYR A 197 -10.10 1.64 -13.56
N ASP A 198 -11.02 1.84 -12.62
CA ASP A 198 -12.44 1.55 -12.78
C ASP A 198 -13.21 2.81 -13.19
N LEU A 199 -13.59 2.88 -14.47
CA LEU A 199 -14.41 3.97 -15.03
C LEU A 199 -15.73 4.19 -14.32
N LYS A 200 -16.39 3.12 -13.86
CA LYS A 200 -17.72 3.20 -13.25
C LYS A 200 -17.63 3.70 -11.81
N LYS A 201 -16.65 3.18 -11.06
CA LYS A 201 -16.44 3.56 -9.65
C LYS A 201 -15.57 4.80 -9.49
N ARG A 202 -14.96 5.26 -10.58
CA ARG A 202 -13.92 6.30 -10.60
C ARG A 202 -12.85 6.03 -9.56
N SER A 203 -12.37 4.79 -9.52
CA SER A 203 -11.40 4.33 -8.53
C SER A 203 -10.12 3.84 -9.17
N LEU A 204 -9.00 4.18 -8.53
CA LEU A 204 -7.69 3.69 -8.91
C LEU A 204 -7.30 2.55 -7.98
N SER A 205 -6.96 1.42 -8.58
CA SER A 205 -6.57 0.18 -7.92
C SER A 205 -5.10 -0.10 -8.19
N LEU A 206 -4.37 -0.41 -7.14
CA LEU A 206 -2.94 -0.66 -7.16
C LEU A 206 -2.74 -2.19 -7.13
N ILE A 207 -2.11 -2.74 -8.16
CA ILE A 207 -1.75 -4.17 -8.24
C ILE A 207 -0.23 -4.35 -8.30
N ASP A 208 0.25 -5.59 -8.11
CA ASP A 208 1.68 -5.93 -8.12
C ASP A 208 2.49 -5.01 -7.19
N GLN A 209 2.05 -4.94 -5.92
CA GLN A 209 2.70 -4.09 -4.95
C GLN A 209 4.09 -4.64 -4.64
N LYS A 210 5.12 -3.82 -4.83
CA LYS A 210 6.49 -4.13 -4.44
C LYS A 210 6.89 -3.29 -3.25
N VAL A 211 7.72 -3.88 -2.40
CA VAL A 211 8.46 -3.16 -1.36
C VAL A 211 9.93 -3.37 -1.68
N SER A 212 10.60 -2.30 -2.08
CA SER A 212 12.01 -2.34 -2.47
C SER A 212 12.68 -1.06 -2.01
N ILE A 213 13.08 -1.05 -0.74
CA ILE A 213 13.59 0.15 -0.08
C ILE A 213 14.95 0.57 -0.66
N TYR A 214 15.59 -0.34 -1.38
CA TYR A 214 16.92 -0.18 -1.97
C TYR A 214 16.90 0.45 -3.36
N ASP A 215 15.74 0.48 -4.03
CA ASP A 215 15.61 0.91 -5.44
C ASP A 215 15.37 2.42 -5.58
N LEU A 216 15.43 3.18 -4.49
CA LEU A 216 15.28 4.64 -4.53
C LEU A 216 16.48 5.36 -5.18
N SER A 217 17.58 4.65 -5.46
CA SER A 217 18.82 5.19 -6.06
C SER A 217 18.63 5.75 -7.47
N GLY A 218 17.66 5.22 -8.24
CA GLY A 218 17.32 5.74 -9.57
C GLY A 218 16.56 7.07 -9.57
N VAL A 219 16.07 7.50 -8.40
CA VAL A 219 15.17 8.67 -8.26
C VAL A 219 15.80 9.76 -7.40
N ILE A 220 16.59 9.40 -6.38
CA ILE A 220 17.25 10.37 -5.51
C ILE A 220 18.62 10.71 -6.09
N PRO A 221 18.81 11.92 -6.66
CA PRO A 221 20.06 12.28 -7.29
C PRO A 221 21.06 12.64 -6.19
N HIS A 222 22.01 11.77 -5.84
CA HIS A 222 23.38 12.10 -5.39
C HIS A 222 24.15 10.86 -4.89
N GLY A 223 25.44 10.79 -5.28
CA GLY A 223 26.48 9.94 -4.72
C GLY A 223 26.36 8.47 -5.08
N ALA A 224 27.49 7.79 -5.33
CA ALA A 224 27.51 6.34 -5.42
C ALA A 224 26.91 5.75 -4.14
N MET A 225 25.65 5.35 -4.20
CA MET A 225 25.02 4.63 -3.13
C MET A 225 25.63 3.24 -3.11
N ASP A 226 25.96 2.73 -1.93
CA ASP A 226 26.27 1.32 -1.71
C ASP A 226 24.99 0.45 -1.84
N THR A 227 24.11 0.76 -2.81
CA THR A 227 23.03 -0.13 -3.23
C THR A 227 23.55 -1.47 -3.76
N GLU A 228 24.84 -1.54 -4.10
CA GLU A 228 25.51 -2.81 -4.37
C GLU A 228 25.51 -3.72 -3.14
N VAL A 229 25.72 -3.19 -1.93
CA VAL A 229 25.68 -3.97 -0.68
C VAL A 229 24.28 -4.53 -0.42
N LEU A 230 23.25 -3.72 -0.68
CA LEU A 230 21.85 -4.11 -0.54
C LEU A 230 21.42 -5.23 -1.50
N ASN A 231 22.00 -5.26 -2.69
CA ASN A 231 21.76 -6.29 -3.70
C ASN A 231 22.77 -7.43 -3.66
N THR A 232 23.76 -7.40 -2.74
CA THR A 232 24.77 -8.46 -2.60
C THR A 232 24.20 -9.60 -1.77
N PRO A 233 24.05 -10.83 -2.31
CA PRO A 233 23.45 -11.96 -1.60
C PRO A 233 24.15 -12.35 -0.29
N HIS A 234 25.40 -11.91 -0.10
CA HIS A 234 26.26 -12.26 1.03
C HIS A 234 26.54 -11.09 1.98
N ALA A 235 25.95 -9.92 1.77
CA ALA A 235 26.04 -8.83 2.74
C ALA A 235 25.35 -9.27 4.04
N SER A 236 26.00 -8.98 5.17
CA SER A 236 25.45 -9.22 6.50
C SER A 236 24.20 -8.35 6.74
N GLU A 237 23.35 -8.79 7.66
CA GLU A 237 22.16 -8.02 8.05
C GLU A 237 22.52 -6.61 8.57
N ASP A 238 23.66 -6.48 9.26
CA ASP A 238 24.15 -5.19 9.77
C ASP A 238 24.56 -4.25 8.62
N GLU A 239 25.27 -4.77 7.61
CA GLU A 239 25.63 -4.01 6.41
C GLU A 239 24.39 -3.57 5.62
N LYS A 240 23.39 -4.46 5.51
CA LYS A 240 22.11 -4.13 4.87
C LYS A 240 21.33 -3.08 5.66
N MET A 241 21.33 -3.18 6.99
CA MET A 241 20.70 -2.21 7.89
C MET A 241 21.35 -0.83 7.77
N GLU A 242 22.68 -0.76 7.75
CA GLU A 242 23.42 0.49 7.59
C GLU A 242 23.12 1.16 6.24
N ALA A 243 23.19 0.40 5.15
CA ALA A 243 22.86 0.91 3.82
C ALA A 243 21.39 1.36 3.72
N MET A 244 20.46 0.63 4.34
CA MET A 244 19.05 1.02 4.42
C MET A 244 18.84 2.34 5.18
N LEU A 245 19.54 2.55 6.30
CA LEU A 245 19.50 3.82 7.03
C LEU A 245 20.05 4.99 6.21
N GLN A 246 21.10 4.76 5.41
CA GLN A 246 21.60 5.76 4.48
C GLN A 246 20.54 6.12 3.43
N VAL A 247 19.90 5.12 2.79
CA VAL A 247 18.82 5.38 1.82
C VAL A 247 17.67 6.17 2.45
N ASN A 248 17.29 5.87 3.68
CA ASN A 248 16.24 6.62 4.39
C ASN A 248 16.62 8.08 4.65
N ALA A 249 17.89 8.35 4.99
CA ALA A 249 18.37 9.72 5.16
C ALA A 249 18.25 10.52 3.84
N HIS A 250 18.55 9.89 2.72
CA HIS A 250 18.39 10.49 1.40
C HIS A 250 16.92 10.66 1.01
N LEU A 251 16.06 9.70 1.34
CA LEU A 251 14.61 9.84 1.15
C LEU A 251 14.08 11.03 1.95
N LYS A 252 14.55 11.21 3.19
CA LYS A 252 14.19 12.36 4.02
C LYS A 252 14.55 13.68 3.35
N GLU A 253 15.80 13.83 2.91
CA GLU A 253 16.26 15.04 2.22
C GLU A 253 15.45 15.28 0.93
N TYR A 254 15.23 14.23 0.14
CA TYR A 254 14.41 14.30 -1.06
C TYR A 254 12.99 14.77 -0.77
N LEU A 255 12.33 14.18 0.23
CA LEU A 255 10.99 14.58 0.65
C LEU A 255 10.97 16.01 1.20
N GLU A 256 11.99 16.45 1.94
CA GLU A 256 12.10 17.84 2.39
C GLU A 256 12.11 18.83 1.21
N ILE A 257 12.88 18.54 0.18
CA ILE A 257 12.94 19.33 -1.05
C ILE A 257 11.58 19.33 -1.76
N GLN A 258 10.97 18.16 -1.96
CA GLN A 258 9.67 18.06 -2.65
C GLN A 258 8.52 18.71 -1.85
N LEU A 259 8.58 18.67 -0.51
CA LEU A 259 7.53 19.19 0.37
C LEU A 259 7.69 20.68 0.65
N ALA A 260 8.87 21.28 0.50
CA ALA A 260 9.10 22.69 0.80
C ALA A 260 8.13 23.63 0.02
N PRO A 261 7.93 23.48 -1.30
CA PRO A 261 6.92 24.26 -2.03
C PRO A 261 5.50 24.04 -1.50
N LEU A 262 5.17 22.81 -1.13
CA LEU A 262 3.84 22.41 -0.65
C LEU A 262 3.50 23.04 0.70
N LYS A 263 4.47 23.04 1.62
CA LYS A 263 4.37 23.71 2.94
C LYS A 263 4.17 25.22 2.80
N ASN A 264 4.74 25.82 1.75
CA ASN A 264 4.59 27.25 1.44
C ASN A 264 3.34 27.57 0.59
N GLY A 265 2.51 26.58 0.28
CA GLY A 265 1.31 26.75 -0.54
C GLY A 265 1.59 26.95 -2.04
N GLU A 266 2.82 26.71 -2.48
CA GLU A 266 3.29 26.84 -3.86
C GLU A 266 3.10 25.54 -4.66
N PHE A 267 1.85 25.08 -4.75
CA PHE A 267 1.51 23.87 -5.50
C PHE A 267 1.84 24.00 -6.99
N GLY A 268 2.24 22.88 -7.61
CA GLY A 268 2.60 22.74 -9.01
C GLY A 268 4.06 23.06 -9.31
N LYS A 269 4.90 23.19 -8.28
CA LYS A 269 6.34 23.51 -8.39
C LYS A 269 7.26 22.38 -7.91
N SER A 270 6.73 21.25 -7.45
CA SER A 270 7.59 20.11 -7.11
C SER A 270 8.17 19.51 -8.40
N SER A 271 9.45 19.14 -8.39
CA SER A 271 10.07 18.53 -9.57
C SER A 271 9.48 17.16 -9.87
N ILE A 272 8.95 16.46 -8.86
CA ILE A 272 8.30 15.16 -9.05
C ILE A 272 6.94 15.28 -9.76
N SER A 273 6.15 16.32 -9.46
CA SER A 273 4.90 16.58 -10.19
C SER A 273 5.15 17.03 -11.63
N GLU A 274 6.23 17.78 -11.89
CA GLU A 274 6.64 18.15 -13.23
C GLU A 274 7.03 16.92 -14.06
N LYS A 275 7.85 16.03 -13.49
CA LYS A 275 8.26 14.78 -14.12
C LYS A 275 7.06 13.91 -14.46
N LEU A 276 6.16 13.66 -13.50
CA LEU A 276 4.96 12.86 -13.73
C LEU A 276 4.02 13.50 -14.76
N ALA A 277 3.80 14.81 -14.68
CA ALA A 277 2.98 15.50 -15.66
C ALA A 277 3.56 15.37 -17.07
N PHE A 278 4.87 15.60 -17.24
CA PHE A 278 5.55 15.44 -18.52
C PHE A 278 5.44 14.02 -19.07
N MET A 279 5.65 13.01 -18.22
CA MET A 279 5.53 11.60 -18.57
C MET A 279 4.13 11.24 -19.08
N PHE A 280 3.08 11.58 -18.34
CA PHE A 280 1.70 11.29 -18.73
C PHE A 280 1.24 12.14 -19.93
N GLU A 281 1.66 13.41 -20.01
CA GLU A 281 1.38 14.29 -21.15
C GLU A 281 1.99 13.74 -22.45
N THR A 282 3.20 13.16 -22.36
CA THR A 282 3.90 12.58 -23.51
C THR A 282 3.28 11.25 -23.93
N GLN A 283 3.04 10.33 -22.99
CA GLN A 283 2.54 8.99 -23.31
C GLN A 283 1.07 9.02 -23.75
N TYR A 284 0.22 9.78 -23.06
CA TYR A 284 -1.24 9.71 -23.25
C TYR A 284 -1.84 10.96 -23.92
N GLN A 285 -1.03 11.97 -24.24
CA GLN A 285 -1.49 13.23 -24.84
C GLN A 285 -2.60 13.90 -24.02
N ALA A 286 -2.56 13.74 -22.70
CA ALA A 286 -3.55 14.30 -21.77
C ALA A 286 -2.90 15.36 -20.89
N ARG A 287 -3.55 16.52 -20.76
CA ARG A 287 -3.04 17.61 -19.93
C ARG A 287 -3.14 17.27 -18.45
N ILE A 288 -2.01 17.38 -17.75
CA ILE A 288 -1.92 17.09 -16.32
C ILE A 288 -1.69 18.38 -15.53
N ASP A 289 -2.55 18.64 -14.55
CA ASP A 289 -2.39 19.76 -13.62
C ASP A 289 -1.44 19.34 -12.49
N ARG A 290 -0.19 19.78 -12.60
CA ARG A 290 0.89 19.53 -11.61
C ARG A 290 0.46 19.84 -10.18
N ARG A 291 -0.39 20.87 -9.98
CA ARG A 291 -0.93 21.24 -8.67
C ARG A 291 -1.78 20.15 -8.05
N LEU A 292 -2.53 19.40 -8.86
CA LEU A 292 -3.38 18.32 -8.37
C LEU A 292 -2.56 17.10 -7.97
N ILE A 293 -1.48 16.80 -8.70
CA ILE A 293 -0.50 15.79 -8.29
C ILE A 293 0.10 16.19 -6.95
N ASP A 294 0.58 17.42 -6.82
CA ASP A 294 1.17 17.94 -5.59
C ASP A 294 0.23 17.89 -4.38
N ILE A 295 -1.04 18.28 -4.57
CA ILE A 295 -2.08 18.13 -3.56
C ILE A 295 -2.24 16.65 -3.19
N GLY A 296 -2.33 15.77 -4.20
CA GLY A 296 -2.45 14.33 -4.00
C GLY A 296 -1.30 13.71 -3.21
N LEU A 297 -0.07 14.07 -3.55
CA LEU A 297 1.15 13.65 -2.87
C LEU A 297 1.10 14.06 -1.40
N TYR A 298 0.78 15.33 -1.15
CA TYR A 298 0.68 15.83 0.22
C TYR A 298 -0.44 15.13 1.00
N GLU A 299 -1.62 14.92 0.41
CA GLU A 299 -2.71 14.16 1.06
C GLU A 299 -2.31 12.72 1.38
N GLY A 300 -1.62 12.05 0.45
CA GLY A 300 -1.12 10.69 0.66
C GLY A 300 -0.16 10.62 1.84
N LEU A 301 0.83 11.51 1.88
CA LEU A 301 1.80 11.57 2.98
C LEU A 301 1.12 11.90 4.32
N LEU A 302 0.11 12.78 4.33
CA LEU A 302 -0.66 13.07 5.54
C LEU A 302 -1.47 11.87 6.02
N LYS A 303 -2.08 11.09 5.11
CA LYS A 303 -2.79 9.85 5.47
C LYS A 303 -1.83 8.82 6.06
N ILE A 304 -0.63 8.69 5.49
CA ILE A 304 0.43 7.83 6.01
C ILE A 304 0.84 8.27 7.42
N ALA A 305 1.06 9.57 7.64
CA ALA A 305 1.44 10.11 8.95
C ALA A 305 0.33 9.94 10.01
N GLN A 306 -0.94 10.13 9.64
CA GLN A 306 -2.07 10.11 10.59
C GLN A 306 -2.45 8.72 11.11
N ASN A 307 -2.23 7.66 10.33
CA ASN A 307 -2.73 6.33 10.65
C ASN A 307 -1.80 5.54 11.61
N PHE A 308 -0.97 6.23 12.39
CA PHE A 308 -0.05 5.64 13.36
C PHE A 308 -0.72 4.83 14.49
N HIS A 309 -2.00 5.08 14.80
CA HIS A 309 -2.70 4.34 15.86
C HIS A 309 -2.76 2.82 15.58
N TRP A 310 -2.53 2.39 14.34
CA TRP A 310 -2.45 0.98 13.94
C TRP A 310 -0.98 0.48 13.76
N ALA A 311 -0.01 1.39 13.62
CA ALA A 311 1.39 1.04 13.30
C ALA A 311 2.30 0.81 14.52
N GLY A 312 1.88 1.22 15.72
CA GLY A 312 2.74 1.22 16.92
C GLY A 312 3.10 -0.14 17.54
N ALA A 313 2.51 -1.27 17.12
CA ALA A 313 2.94 -2.60 17.58
C ALA A 313 2.59 -3.73 16.62
N GLU A 314 1.36 -3.73 16.05
CA GLU A 314 0.93 -4.76 15.10
C GLU A 314 1.69 -4.66 13.76
N ALA A 315 1.83 -3.44 13.21
CA ALA A 315 2.63 -3.24 12.00
C ALA A 315 4.11 -3.55 12.24
N MET A 316 4.71 -3.11 13.37
CA MET A 316 6.08 -3.50 13.70
C MET A 316 6.25 -5.02 13.81
N THR A 317 5.29 -5.73 14.40
CA THR A 317 5.33 -7.20 14.51
C THR A 317 5.13 -7.89 13.15
N GLU A 318 4.33 -7.30 12.26
CA GLU A 318 4.12 -7.82 10.90
C GLU A 318 5.32 -7.53 10.00
N TRP A 319 5.89 -6.32 10.09
CA TRP A 319 7.03 -5.85 9.30
C TRP A 319 8.34 -6.46 9.77
N SER A 320 8.53 -6.69 11.07
CA SER A 320 9.74 -7.38 11.55
C SER A 320 9.87 -8.81 11.00
N LYS A 321 8.77 -9.44 10.57
CA LYS A 321 8.79 -10.77 9.95
C LYS A 321 9.35 -10.74 8.53
N THR A 322 9.37 -9.58 7.88
CA THR A 322 9.88 -9.40 6.52
C THR A 322 11.32 -8.89 6.50
N GLY A 323 12.03 -8.93 7.64
CA GLY A 323 13.46 -8.58 7.70
C GLY A 323 13.74 -7.08 7.50
N VAL A 324 14.83 -6.78 6.80
CA VAL A 324 15.32 -5.40 6.58
C VAL A 324 14.31 -4.54 5.82
N GLU A 325 13.55 -5.12 4.88
CA GLU A 325 12.53 -4.41 4.12
C GLU A 325 11.39 -3.91 5.02
N GLY A 326 10.97 -4.72 6.01
CA GLY A 326 9.95 -4.27 6.94
C GLY A 326 10.45 -3.18 7.89
N MET A 327 11.71 -3.28 8.32
CA MET A 327 12.35 -2.25 9.12
C MET A 327 12.54 -0.94 8.34
N GLY A 328 12.91 -1.00 7.07
CA GLY A 328 13.00 0.21 6.26
C GLY A 328 11.64 0.88 6.04
N LEU A 329 10.55 0.12 5.87
CA LEU A 329 9.21 0.71 5.74
C LEU A 329 8.85 1.50 7.00
N PHE A 330 9.22 0.96 8.17
CA PHE A 330 9.06 1.62 9.45
C PHE A 330 9.85 2.93 9.52
N HIS A 331 11.11 2.93 9.10
CA HIS A 331 11.93 4.14 9.09
C HIS A 331 11.47 5.19 8.06
N ASN A 332 11.00 4.77 6.89
CA ASN A 332 10.38 5.66 5.91
C ASN A 332 9.11 6.30 6.49
N TRP A 333 8.32 5.53 7.23
CA TRP A 333 7.13 6.05 7.90
C TRP A 333 7.49 7.06 9.01
N LEU A 334 8.51 6.77 9.83
CA LEU A 334 9.02 7.72 10.83
C LEU A 334 9.46 9.02 10.17
N THR A 335 10.18 8.91 9.06
CA THR A 335 10.63 10.05 8.26
C THR A 335 9.44 10.91 7.79
N VAL A 336 8.41 10.31 7.21
CA VAL A 336 7.21 11.04 6.75
C VAL A 336 6.50 11.72 7.94
N SER A 337 6.44 11.04 9.08
CA SER A 337 5.77 11.54 10.28
C SER A 337 6.51 12.74 10.90
N ASP A 338 7.84 12.68 10.97
CA ASP A 338 8.70 13.78 11.42
C ASP A 338 8.57 15.00 10.52
N LEU A 339 8.40 14.80 9.21
CA LEU A 339 8.24 15.88 8.25
C LEU A 339 6.88 16.56 8.30
N LEU A 340 5.88 15.91 8.91
CA LEU A 340 4.47 16.34 8.95
C LEU A 340 3.86 16.26 10.36
N PRO A 341 4.45 16.92 11.38
CA PRO A 341 4.04 16.76 12.78
C PRO A 341 2.60 17.22 13.07
N ASP A 342 2.09 18.20 12.30
CA ASP A 342 0.73 18.74 12.43
C ASP A 342 -0.22 18.24 11.33
N ALA A 343 -0.13 16.95 10.98
CA ALA A 343 -0.80 16.40 9.81
C ALA A 343 -2.32 16.69 9.76
N GLN A 344 -3.00 16.75 10.92
CA GLN A 344 -4.42 17.10 11.01
C GLN A 344 -4.73 18.55 10.62
N GLN A 345 -3.93 19.53 11.07
CA GLN A 345 -4.13 20.94 10.69
C GLN A 345 -3.79 21.18 9.21
N SER A 346 -2.77 20.48 8.72
CA SER A 346 -2.36 20.51 7.31
C SER A 346 -3.44 19.99 6.37
N LEU A 347 -4.13 18.89 6.71
CA LEU A 347 -5.22 18.33 5.91
C LEU A 347 -6.42 19.28 5.78
N ALA A 348 -6.85 19.91 6.89
CA ALA A 348 -7.95 20.88 6.87
C ALA A 348 -7.63 22.11 6.00
N SER A 349 -6.38 22.58 6.06
CA SER A 349 -5.89 23.68 5.22
C SER A 349 -5.84 23.27 3.74
N LEU A 350 -5.46 22.02 3.46
CA LEU A 350 -5.40 21.49 2.11
C LEU A 350 -6.78 21.34 1.47
N GLU A 351 -7.77 20.81 2.20
CA GLU A 351 -9.14 20.71 1.70
C GLU A 351 -9.73 22.07 1.32
N LYS A 352 -9.40 23.10 2.10
CA LYS A 352 -9.79 24.49 1.79
C LYS A 352 -9.15 24.97 0.49
N ASN A 353 -7.88 24.67 0.26
CA ASN A 353 -7.16 25.01 -0.98
C ASN A 353 -7.70 24.23 -2.19
N ARG A 354 -7.97 22.93 -2.05
CA ARG A 354 -8.61 22.11 -3.08
C ARG A 354 -9.98 22.67 -3.46
N LYS A 355 -10.84 22.98 -2.48
CA LYS A 355 -12.16 23.59 -2.73
C LYS A 355 -12.06 24.94 -3.46
N ARG A 356 -11.02 25.73 -3.19
CA ARG A 356 -10.77 27.00 -3.90
C ARG A 356 -10.33 26.79 -5.35
N LEU A 357 -9.45 25.82 -5.59
CA LEU A 357 -8.97 25.48 -6.94
C LEU A 357 -10.07 24.93 -7.83
N LEU A 358 -10.92 24.05 -7.28
CA LEU A 358 -12.05 23.46 -8.00
C LEU A 358 -13.17 24.47 -8.32
N LYS A 359 -13.29 25.58 -7.57
CA LYS A 359 -14.27 26.65 -7.83
C LYS A 359 -13.87 27.66 -8.91
N LYS A 360 -12.58 27.71 -9.29
CA LYS A 360 -12.06 28.63 -10.31
C LYS A 360 -12.09 28.03 -11.73
N ARG A 361 -12.54 26.79 -11.86
CA ARG A 361 -12.84 26.11 -13.13
C ARG A 361 -14.35 26.02 -13.25
#